data_AF-A0A2V9BBM8-F1
#
_entry.id   AF-A0A2V9BBM8-F1
#
_cell.length_a   1.000
_cell.length_b   1.000
_cell.length_c   1.000
_cell.angle_alpha   90.00
_cell.angle_beta   90.00
_cell.angle_gamma   90.00
#
_symmetry.space_group_name_H-M   'P 1'
#
loop_
_entity.id
_entity.type
_entity.pdbx_description
1 polymer ?
#
loop_
_entity_poly.entity_id
_entity_poly.type
_entity_poly.pdbx_seq_one_letter_code
_entity_poly.pdbx_strand_id
1 'polypeptide(L)'
;MEAIIFVGVQGSGKTSFYRERFSESHVRISLDMLRTRQREQLLLAACLQGRQSFVIDNTNPSSSDRARYIAPARAARFRVVVYFFETSLRDAIRRNNQRGGKEKIPVPGVAATFRKLQVPTQEEDIDAVHVVTISPENRFDVRTEFTTDRVRNVAQ
;
A
#
# COMPACT_ATOMS: atom_id res chain seq x y z
N MET A 1 -6.01 8.97 -13.04
CA MET A 1 -5.96 7.58 -12.54
C MET A 1 -4.89 7.49 -11.48
N GLU A 2 -5.17 6.71 -10.44
CA GLU A 2 -4.32 6.62 -9.26
C GLU A 2 -3.82 5.19 -9.06
N ALA A 3 -2.52 5.08 -8.80
CA ALA A 3 -1.85 3.87 -8.39
C ALA A 3 -1.51 4.02 -6.92
N ILE A 4 -2.33 3.42 -6.06
CA ILE A 4 -2.18 3.51 -4.61
C ILE A 4 -1.33 2.33 -4.13
N ILE A 5 -0.31 2.61 -3.32
CA ILE A 5 0.55 1.58 -2.74
C ILE A 5 0.48 1.68 -1.22
N PHE A 6 0.02 0.62 -0.58
CA PHE A 6 0.05 0.54 0.87
C PHE A 6 1.40 0.05 1.36
N VAL A 7 1.87 0.65 2.45
CA VAL A 7 3.16 0.35 3.07
C VAL A 7 2.94 0.16 4.56
N GLY A 8 3.28 -1.00 5.10
CA GLY A 8 3.15 -1.26 6.53
C GLY A 8 3.10 -2.74 6.87
N VAL A 9 3.32 -3.07 8.14
CA VAL A 9 3.39 -4.45 8.63
C VAL A 9 2.03 -5.16 8.66
N GLN A 10 2.04 -6.49 8.71
CA GLN A 10 0.82 -7.26 8.94
C GLN A 10 0.19 -6.85 10.28
N GLY A 11 -1.13 -6.74 10.34
CA GLY A 11 -1.82 -6.18 11.49
C GLY A 11 -1.85 -4.64 11.56
N SER A 12 -1.32 -3.91 10.57
CA SER A 12 -1.36 -2.43 10.55
C SER A 12 -2.70 -1.82 10.10
N GLY A 13 -3.71 -2.62 9.73
CA GLY A 13 -5.03 -2.13 9.33
C GLY A 13 -5.23 -1.88 7.82
N LYS A 14 -4.21 -2.08 6.98
CA LYS A 14 -4.27 -1.92 5.51
C LYS A 14 -5.54 -2.45 4.84
N THR A 15 -5.85 -3.73 5.00
CA THR A 15 -7.03 -4.34 4.35
C THR A 15 -8.35 -3.74 4.84
N SER A 16 -8.45 -3.36 6.11
CA SER A 16 -9.64 -2.67 6.62
C SER A 16 -9.74 -1.26 6.03
N PHE A 17 -8.63 -0.54 5.94
CA PHE A 17 -8.57 0.77 5.30
C PHE A 17 -8.95 0.72 3.81
N TYR A 18 -8.48 -0.30 3.07
CA TYR A 18 -8.91 -0.55 1.70
C TYR A 18 -10.44 -0.66 1.61
N ARG A 19 -11.03 -1.50 2.47
CA ARG A 19 -12.48 -1.74 2.47
C ARG A 19 -13.26 -0.45 2.73
N GLU A 20 -12.80 0.36 3.67
CA GLU A 20 -13.46 1.61 4.07
C GLU A 20 -13.30 2.73 3.02
N ARG A 21 -12.13 2.86 2.38
CA ARG A 21 -11.78 4.05 1.58
C ARG A 21 -11.76 3.84 0.08
N PHE A 22 -11.55 2.61 -0.39
CA PHE A 22 -11.23 2.37 -1.81
C PHE A 22 -12.00 1.22 -2.46
N SER A 23 -12.79 0.45 -1.70
CA SER A 23 -13.49 -0.74 -2.22
C SER A 23 -14.44 -0.45 -3.37
N GLU A 24 -15.03 0.76 -3.39
CA GLU A 24 -15.98 1.18 -4.43
C GLU A 24 -15.32 1.90 -5.62
N SER A 25 -14.02 2.21 -5.54
CA SER A 25 -13.35 3.08 -6.52
C SER A 25 -12.08 2.50 -7.13
N HIS A 26 -11.43 1.56 -6.46
CA HIS A 26 -10.15 1.00 -6.89
C HIS A 26 -10.21 -0.53 -6.94
N VAL A 27 -9.49 -1.12 -7.89
CA VAL A 27 -9.25 -2.57 -7.90
C VAL A 27 -8.24 -2.92 -6.81
N ARG A 28 -8.55 -3.92 -5.96
CA ARG A 28 -7.59 -4.48 -5.01
C ARG A 28 -6.63 -5.44 -5.71
N ILE A 29 -5.33 -5.20 -5.55
CA ILE A 29 -4.28 -6.13 -5.94
C ILE A 29 -3.56 -6.58 -4.67
N SER A 30 -3.68 -7.86 -4.32
CA SER A 30 -3.04 -8.43 -3.12
C SER A 30 -2.55 -9.85 -3.38
N LEU A 31 -1.36 -10.18 -2.87
CA LEU A 31 -0.80 -11.53 -2.98
C LEU A 31 -1.60 -12.57 -2.21
N ASP A 32 -2.23 -12.17 -1.10
CA ASP A 32 -3.05 -13.09 -0.30
C ASP A 32 -4.22 -13.64 -1.14
N MET A 33 -4.80 -12.80 -2.02
CA MET A 33 -5.85 -13.20 -2.96
C MET A 33 -5.28 -13.91 -4.20
N LEU A 34 -4.22 -13.36 -4.79
CA LEU A 34 -3.72 -13.79 -6.11
C LEU A 34 -2.77 -14.99 -6.03
N ARG A 35 -2.22 -15.28 -4.85
CA ARG A 35 -1.33 -16.40 -4.48
C ARG A 35 0.04 -16.43 -5.16
N THR A 36 0.17 -15.91 -6.38
CA THR A 36 1.43 -15.90 -7.12
C THR A 36 1.77 -14.52 -7.66
N ARG A 37 3.09 -14.22 -7.75
CA ARG A 37 3.60 -12.98 -8.34
C ARG A 37 3.23 -12.84 -9.81
N GLN A 38 3.16 -13.95 -10.55
CA GLN A 38 2.74 -13.93 -11.95
C GLN A 38 1.30 -13.41 -12.10
N ARG A 39 0.37 -13.88 -11.27
CA ARG A 39 -1.03 -13.43 -11.29
C ARG A 39 -1.18 -11.98 -10.86
N GLU A 40 -0.39 -11.55 -9.88
CA GLU A 40 -0.28 -10.14 -9.49
C GLU A 40 0.18 -9.25 -10.65
N GLN A 41 1.24 -9.65 -11.35
CA GLN A 41 1.76 -8.89 -12.50
C GLN A 41 0.75 -8.83 -13.65
N LEU A 42 0.04 -9.92 -13.92
CA LEU A 42 -1.02 -9.95 -14.93
C LEU A 42 -2.13 -8.93 -14.61
N LEU A 43 -2.63 -8.94 -13.37
CA LEU A 43 -3.69 -8.02 -12.96
C LEU A 43 -3.21 -6.56 -12.94
N LEU A 44 -1.98 -6.31 -12.46
CA LEU A 44 -1.36 -5.00 -12.52
C LEU A 44 -1.27 -4.48 -13.96
N ALA A 45 -0.77 -5.30 -14.89
CA ALA A 45 -0.67 -4.93 -16.30
C ALA A 45 -2.04 -4.60 -16.90
N ALA A 46 -3.07 -5.40 -16.59
CA ALA A 46 -4.44 -5.14 -17.03
C ALA A 46 -4.97 -3.80 -16.48
N CYS A 47 -4.75 -3.49 -15.20
CA CYS A 47 -5.16 -2.21 -14.63
C CYS A 47 -4.45 -1.03 -15.29
N LEU A 48 -3.14 -1.14 -15.53
CA LEU A 48 -2.34 -0.11 -16.18
C LEU A 48 -2.82 0.14 -17.63
N GLN A 49 -3.03 -0.92 -18.41
CA GLN A 49 -3.51 -0.84 -19.79
C GLN A 49 -4.94 -0.30 -19.87
N GLY A 50 -5.83 -0.79 -19.01
CA GLY A 50 -7.22 -0.36 -18.94
C GLY A 50 -7.43 1.00 -18.27
N ARG A 51 -6.35 1.67 -17.83
CA ARG A 51 -6.40 2.91 -17.06
C ARG A 51 -7.31 2.81 -15.82
N GLN A 52 -7.39 1.64 -15.21
CA GLN A 52 -8.19 1.41 -14.01
C GLN A 52 -7.39 1.76 -12.76
N SER A 53 -7.92 2.64 -11.89
CA SER A 53 -7.28 2.94 -10.61
C SER A 53 -7.25 1.69 -9.72
N PHE A 54 -6.14 1.51 -8.99
CA PHE A 54 -5.89 0.30 -8.19
C PHE A 54 -5.16 0.59 -6.88
N VAL A 55 -5.27 -0.35 -5.93
CA VAL A 55 -4.55 -0.35 -4.66
C VAL A 55 -3.73 -1.64 -4.55
N ILE A 56 -2.42 -1.50 -4.32
CA ILE A 56 -1.54 -2.61 -3.92
C ILE A 56 -1.66 -2.80 -2.40
N ASP A 57 -2.49 -3.75 -1.97
CA ASP A 57 -2.71 -4.12 -0.56
C ASP A 57 -1.78 -5.29 -0.16
N ASN A 58 -0.48 -5.00 -0.19
CA ASN A 58 0.59 -5.86 0.34
C ASN A 58 1.36 -5.08 1.43
N THR A 59 2.40 -5.67 2.03
CA THR A 59 3.19 -4.98 3.07
C THR A 59 4.19 -3.97 2.53
N ASN A 60 4.78 -4.24 1.36
CA ASN A 60 5.73 -3.39 0.63
C ASN A 60 6.78 -2.65 1.52
N PRO A 61 7.52 -3.38 2.39
CA PRO A 61 8.29 -2.76 3.46
C PRO A 61 9.49 -1.95 2.97
N SER A 62 10.15 -2.33 1.87
CA SER A 62 11.33 -1.64 1.34
C SER A 62 11.04 -0.83 0.08
N SER A 63 11.90 0.13 -0.25
CA SER A 63 11.84 0.89 -1.51
C SER A 63 11.88 -0.03 -2.73
N SER A 64 12.71 -1.08 -2.70
CA SER A 64 12.78 -2.08 -3.76
C SER A 64 11.49 -2.88 -3.96
N ASP A 65 10.72 -3.12 -2.89
CA ASP A 65 9.41 -3.75 -3.00
C ASP A 65 8.41 -2.82 -3.66
N ARG A 66 8.47 -1.52 -3.35
CA ARG A 66 7.59 -0.48 -3.91
C ARG A 66 7.92 -0.16 -5.37
N ALA A 67 9.20 -0.12 -5.73
CA ALA A 67 9.69 0.16 -7.08
C ALA A 67 9.04 -0.75 -8.15
N ARG A 68 8.72 -2.00 -7.78
CA ARG A 68 8.02 -2.98 -8.64
C ARG A 68 6.67 -2.49 -9.16
N TYR A 69 6.00 -1.60 -8.44
CA TYR A 69 4.71 -1.03 -8.82
C TYR A 69 4.85 0.43 -9.25
N ILE A 70 5.74 1.19 -8.61
CA ILE A 70 5.92 2.62 -8.92
C ILE A 70 6.42 2.81 -10.34
N ALA A 71 7.49 2.12 -10.74
CA ALA A 71 8.07 2.28 -12.07
C ALA A 71 7.07 2.02 -13.22
N PRO A 72 6.33 0.89 -13.25
CA PRO A 72 5.34 0.66 -14.31
C PRO A 72 4.13 1.61 -14.21
N ALA A 73 3.69 2.00 -13.01
CA ALA A 73 2.61 2.99 -12.85
C ALA A 73 3.02 4.36 -13.42
N ARG A 74 4.27 4.78 -13.17
CA ARG A 74 4.84 6.01 -13.73
C ARG A 74 4.95 5.95 -15.25
N ALA A 75 5.46 4.85 -15.79
CA ALA A 75 5.52 4.66 -17.24
C ALA A 75 4.13 4.76 -17.89
N ALA A 76 3.09 4.27 -17.21
CA ALA A 76 1.70 4.40 -17.62
C ALA A 76 1.03 5.75 -17.28
N ARG A 77 1.79 6.73 -16.75
CA ARG A 77 1.33 8.07 -16.36
C ARG A 77 0.24 8.11 -15.28
N PHE A 78 0.23 7.12 -14.39
CA PHE A 78 -0.62 7.16 -13.19
C PHE A 78 -0.06 8.14 -12.16
N ARG A 79 -0.95 8.77 -11.38
CA ARG A 79 -0.57 9.44 -10.14
C ARG A 79 -0.25 8.37 -9.11
N VAL A 80 0.96 8.36 -8.57
CA VAL A 80 1.43 7.38 -7.59
C VAL A 80 1.25 7.95 -6.19
N VAL A 81 0.40 7.31 -5.39
CA VAL A 81 0.11 7.74 -4.02
C VAL A 81 0.45 6.62 -3.06
N VAL A 82 1.15 6.94 -1.97
CA VAL A 82 1.52 5.98 -0.95
C VAL A 82 0.76 6.26 0.34
N TYR A 83 0.19 5.22 0.93
CA TYR A 83 -0.34 5.25 2.30
C TYR A 83 0.60 4.45 3.20
N PHE A 84 1.32 5.15 4.06
CA PHE A 84 2.23 4.59 5.05
C PHE A 84 1.49 4.36 6.37
N PHE A 85 1.30 3.10 6.73
CA PHE A 85 0.60 2.70 7.94
C PHE A 85 1.57 2.64 9.11
N GLU A 86 1.65 3.75 9.83
CA GLU A 86 2.45 3.89 11.02
C GLU A 86 1.76 3.15 12.18
N THR A 87 2.39 2.09 12.66
CA THR A 87 1.85 1.24 13.72
C THR A 87 3.01 0.63 14.49
N SER A 88 2.95 0.66 15.82
CA SER A 88 3.95 0.03 16.66
C SER A 88 3.98 -1.50 16.45
N LEU A 89 5.15 -2.12 16.59
CA LEU A 89 5.26 -3.59 16.49
C LEU A 89 4.33 -4.29 17.50
N ARG A 90 4.16 -3.72 18.71
CA ARG A 90 3.26 -4.24 19.75
C ARG A 90 1.81 -4.25 19.26
N ASP A 91 1.33 -3.15 18.71
CA ASP A 91 -0.05 -3.05 18.22
C ASP A 91 -0.28 -3.94 17.00
N ALA A 92 0.71 -4.01 16.10
CA ALA A 92 0.68 -4.91 14.94
C ALA A 92 0.54 -6.38 15.37
N ILE A 93 1.35 -6.81 16.34
CA ILE A 93 1.28 -8.18 16.90
C ILE A 93 -0.07 -8.40 17.59
N ARG A 94 -0.54 -7.45 18.41
CA ARG A 94 -1.85 -7.55 19.09
C ARG A 94 -2.98 -7.78 18.08
N ARG A 95 -3.07 -6.95 17.03
CA ARG A 95 -4.10 -7.08 15.98
C ARG A 95 -3.90 -8.33 15.13
N ASN A 96 -2.66 -8.71 14.84
CA ASN A 96 -2.37 -9.94 14.11
C ASN A 96 -2.79 -11.20 14.90
N ASN A 97 -2.66 -11.19 16.23
CA ASN A 97 -3.07 -12.29 17.09
C ASN A 97 -4.59 -12.50 17.15
N GLN A 98 -5.37 -11.46 16.85
CA GLN A 98 -6.83 -11.51 16.73
C GLN A 98 -7.30 -12.12 15.40
N ARG A 99 -6.40 -12.32 14.43
CA ARG A 99 -6.73 -12.96 13.15
C ARG A 99 -6.83 -14.47 13.32
N GLY A 100 -7.68 -15.09 12.51
CA GLY A 100 -7.88 -16.54 12.46
C GLY A 100 -7.15 -17.21 11.30
N GLY A 101 -6.90 -18.52 11.44
CA GLY A 101 -6.43 -19.38 10.35
C GLY A 101 -5.16 -18.87 9.66
N LYS A 102 -5.18 -18.86 8.32
CA LYS A 102 -4.05 -18.47 7.47
C LYS A 102 -3.74 -16.97 7.50
N GLU A 103 -4.64 -16.14 7.99
CA GLU A 103 -4.43 -14.68 8.07
C GLU A 103 -3.59 -14.28 9.30
N LYS A 104 -3.47 -15.18 10.28
CA LYS A 104 -2.59 -15.00 11.45
C LYS A 104 -1.16 -15.34 11.06
N ILE A 105 -0.31 -14.32 11.00
CA ILE A 105 1.09 -14.49 10.66
C ILE A 105 1.90 -14.83 11.92
N PRO A 106 2.88 -15.75 11.86
CA PRO A 106 3.78 -15.98 12.98
C PRO A 106 4.47 -14.70 13.43
N VAL A 107 4.58 -14.48 14.74
CA VAL A 107 5.21 -13.27 15.33
C VAL A 107 6.61 -12.98 14.76
N PRO A 108 7.51 -13.97 14.57
CA PRO A 108 8.81 -13.73 13.94
C PRO A 108 8.70 -13.14 12.52
N GLY A 109 7.66 -13.54 11.76
CA GLY A 109 7.38 -13.01 10.44
C GLY A 109 6.95 -11.54 10.47
N VAL A 110 6.05 -11.18 11.39
CA VAL A 110 5.64 -9.78 11.60
C VAL A 110 6.85 -8.92 12.00
N ALA A 111 7.66 -9.39 12.95
CA ALA A 111 8.86 -8.69 13.38
C ALA A 111 9.91 -8.56 12.27
N ALA A 112 10.07 -9.57 11.42
CA ALA A 112 10.96 -9.51 10.27
C ALA A 112 10.51 -8.47 9.23
N THR A 113 9.19 -8.37 8.96
CA THR A 113 8.65 -7.31 8.09
C THR A 113 8.85 -5.94 8.74
N PHE A 114 8.62 -5.80 10.05
CA PHE A 114 8.81 -4.53 10.76
C PHE A 114 10.24 -4.01 10.67
N ARG A 115 11.25 -4.87 10.85
CA ARG A 115 12.67 -4.48 10.72
C ARG A 115 13.07 -4.04 9.31
N LYS A 116 12.37 -4.51 8.29
CA LYS A 116 12.59 -4.12 6.88
C LYS A 116 11.83 -2.85 6.48
N LEU A 117 10.92 -2.37 7.34
CA LEU A 117 10.04 -1.26 7.00
C LEU A 117 10.84 0.03 6.89
N GLN A 118 10.78 0.63 5.70
CA GLN A 118 11.39 1.91 5.38
C GLN A 118 10.28 2.93 5.15
N VAL A 119 10.44 4.13 5.71
CA VAL A 119 9.53 5.26 5.46
C VAL A 119 9.61 5.63 3.97
N PRO A 120 8.49 5.74 3.26
CA PRO A 120 8.48 6.16 1.87
C PRO A 120 8.97 7.61 1.70
N THR A 121 9.76 7.87 0.66
CA THR A 121 10.34 9.20 0.42
C THR A 121 10.04 9.71 -0.98
N GLN A 122 10.22 11.01 -1.21
CA GLN A 122 10.02 11.65 -2.53
C GLN A 122 10.96 11.10 -3.61
N GLU A 123 12.13 10.59 -3.23
CA GLU A 123 13.13 10.01 -4.12
C GLU A 123 12.63 8.77 -4.88
N GLU A 124 11.53 8.17 -4.41
CA GLU A 124 10.91 7.01 -5.05
C GLU A 124 9.93 7.37 -6.16
N ASP A 125 9.90 8.62 -6.63
CA ASP A 125 8.97 9.11 -7.65
C ASP A 125 7.48 9.05 -7.24
N ILE A 126 7.21 9.25 -5.95
CA ILE A 126 5.86 9.28 -5.40
C ILE A 126 5.26 10.69 -5.51
N ASP A 127 4.00 10.80 -5.95
CA ASP A 127 3.31 12.10 -6.04
C ASP A 127 2.80 12.59 -4.70
N ALA A 128 2.35 11.70 -3.82
CA ALA A 128 1.93 12.03 -2.45
C ALA A 128 2.14 10.88 -1.47
N VAL A 129 2.51 11.21 -0.23
CA VAL A 129 2.56 10.27 0.89
C VAL A 129 1.57 10.71 1.96
N HIS A 130 0.68 9.80 2.34
CA HIS A 130 -0.20 9.94 3.48
C HIS A 130 0.24 8.97 4.58
N VAL A 131 0.37 9.46 5.80
CA VAL A 131 0.60 8.62 6.98
C VAL A 131 -0.74 8.29 7.61
N VAL A 132 -0.95 7.01 7.86
CA VAL A 132 -2.16 6.46 8.46
C VAL A 132 -1.81 5.89 9.83
N THR A 133 -2.50 6.36 10.85
CA THR A 133 -2.46 5.79 12.21
C THR A 133 -3.85 5.26 12.58
N ILE A 134 -3.91 4.47 13.64
CA ILE A 134 -5.18 3.98 14.20
C ILE A 134 -5.28 4.50 15.62
N SER A 135 -6.32 5.29 15.89
CA SER A 135 -6.62 5.83 17.22
C SER A 135 -7.08 4.74 18.18
N PRO A 136 -7.10 5.01 19.50
CA PRO A 136 -7.63 4.09 20.51
C PRO A 136 -9.06 3.62 20.23
N GLU A 137 -9.87 4.46 19.59
CA GLU A 137 -11.26 4.18 19.19
C GLU A 137 -11.37 3.35 17.90
N ASN A 138 -10.25 2.80 17.40
CA ASN A 138 -10.14 2.06 16.14
C ASN A 138 -10.56 2.86 14.90
N ARG A 139 -10.34 4.18 14.90
CA ARG A 139 -10.55 5.02 13.71
C ARG A 139 -9.23 5.25 12.98
N PHE A 140 -9.30 5.41 11.67
CA PHE A 140 -8.14 5.76 10.85
C PHE A 140 -7.96 7.28 10.79
N ASP A 141 -6.84 7.75 11.32
CA ASP A 141 -6.39 9.13 11.17
C ASP A 141 -5.40 9.18 10.01
N VAL A 142 -5.62 10.12 9.09
CA VAL A 142 -4.81 10.27 7.87
C VAL A 142 -4.23 11.68 7.84
N ARG A 143 -2.91 11.77 7.80
CA ARG A 143 -2.19 13.03 7.63
C ARG A 143 -1.38 12.99 6.35
N THR A 144 -1.35 14.08 5.60
CA THR A 144 -0.47 14.21 4.43
C THR A 144 0.93 14.57 4.91
N GLU A 145 1.91 13.73 4.58
CA GLU A 145 3.33 14.02 4.85
C GLU A 145 3.86 14.97 3.78
N PHE A 146 3.60 14.66 2.50
CA PHE A 146 3.90 15.56 1.40
C PHE A 146 2.99 15.29 0.20
N THR A 147 2.88 16.31 -0.65
CA THR A 147 2.37 16.21 -2.02
C THR A 147 3.34 16.95 -2.93
N THR A 148 3.51 16.46 -4.14
CA THR A 148 4.27 17.15 -5.18
C THR A 148 3.29 17.72 -6.20
N ASP A 149 3.44 19.00 -6.50
CA ASP A 149 2.70 19.65 -7.58
C ASP A 149 3.39 19.34 -8.91
N ARG A 150 3.23 18.09 -9.38
CA ARG A 150 3.55 17.78 -10.78
C ARG A 150 2.38 18.29 -11.62
N VAL A 151 2.36 19.59 -11.89
CA VAL A 151 1.46 20.22 -12.87
C VAL A 151 1.54 19.38 -14.13
N ARG A 152 0.39 18.88 -14.58
CA ARG A 152 0.27 18.18 -15.85
C ARG A 152 0.69 19.17 -16.94
N ASN A 153 1.94 19.14 -17.38
CA ASN A 153 2.31 19.68 -18.68
C ASN A 153 1.65 18.77 -19.73
N VAL A 154 0.37 19.00 -19.94
CA VAL A 154 -0.35 18.60 -21.14
C VAL A 154 0.14 19.56 -22.21
N ALA A 155 1.23 19.19 -22.87
CA ALA A 155 1.46 19.70 -24.21
C ALA A 155 0.37 19.09 -25.10
N GLN A 156 -0.33 20.00 -25.79
CA GLN A 156 -1.41 19.78 -26.75
C GLN A 156 -0.98 18.89 -27.91
#